data_AF-A0A1G8HJQ5-F1
#
_entry.id   AF-A0A1G8HJQ5-F1
#
_cell.length_a   1.000
_cell.length_b   1.000
_cell.length_c   1.000
_cell.angle_alpha   90.00
_cell.angle_beta   90.00
_cell.angle_gamma   90.00
#
_symmetry.space_group_name_H-M   'P 1'
#
loop_
_entity.id
_entity.type
_entity.pdbx_description
1 polymer ?
#
loop_
_entity_poly.entity_id
_entity_poly.type
_entity_poly.pdbx_seq_one_letter_code
_entity_poly.pdbx_strand_id
1 'polypeptide(L)'
;MIREKNQPLVMPATITECELLMEQLSADCNRVRDQIEASKARQKQTGKYADAQWFQRASSALRWLSRDRQRLQNHMAQLRRGESQAVAQRRDSLLIAALREQVSPEVFQACVDLARQQDGGGV
;
A
#
# COMPACT_ATOMS: atom_id res chain seq x y z
N MET A 1 -22.67 10.19 11.68
CA MET A 1 -22.07 11.50 11.34
C MET A 1 -21.04 11.27 10.24
N ILE A 2 -21.25 11.81 9.04
CA ILE A 2 -20.34 11.63 7.89
C ILE A 2 -19.09 12.47 8.17
N ARG A 3 -17.91 11.85 8.28
CA ARG A 3 -16.63 12.53 8.56
C ARG A 3 -16.41 13.67 7.55
N GLU A 4 -16.38 14.92 8.03
CA GLU A 4 -16.08 16.14 7.26
C GLU A 4 -14.57 16.38 7.05
N LYS A 5 -13.71 15.42 7.42
CA LYS A 5 -12.26 15.60 7.31
C LYS A 5 -11.79 15.32 5.88
N ASN A 6 -11.77 16.37 5.07
CA ASN A 6 -11.16 16.42 3.74
C ASN A 6 -9.63 16.61 3.80
N GLN A 7 -8.97 16.05 4.83
CA GLN A 7 -7.51 16.11 4.97
C GLN A 7 -6.87 14.90 4.27
N PRO A 8 -5.74 15.08 3.56
CA PRO A 8 -5.03 13.96 2.95
C PRO A 8 -4.70 12.89 4.00
N LEU A 9 -5.00 11.63 3.69
CA LEU A 9 -4.60 10.50 4.52
C LEU A 9 -3.06 10.51 4.69
N VAL A 10 -2.60 10.63 5.93
CA VAL A 10 -1.17 10.46 6.25
C VAL A 10 -0.84 8.97 6.11
N MET A 11 0.12 8.66 5.24
CA MET A 11 0.54 7.27 4.99
C MET A 11 1.37 6.76 6.17
N PRO A 12 1.01 5.63 6.79
CA PRO A 12 1.79 5.06 7.88
C PRO A 12 3.17 4.56 7.43
N ALA A 13 4.12 4.45 8.36
CA ALA A 13 5.48 4.03 8.03
C ALA A 13 5.66 2.51 8.02
N THR A 14 4.83 1.78 8.78
CA THR A 14 4.96 0.32 8.93
C THR A 14 3.82 -0.44 8.25
N ILE A 15 4.07 -1.69 7.86
CA ILE A 15 3.05 -2.59 7.31
C ILE A 15 1.92 -2.82 8.31
N THR A 16 2.24 -3.02 9.59
CA THR A 16 1.24 -3.26 10.65
C THR A 16 0.29 -2.07 10.83
N GLU A 17 0.81 -0.84 10.85
CA GLU A 17 -0.04 0.36 10.91
C GLU A 17 -0.87 0.52 9.64
N CYS A 18 -0.33 0.17 8.47
CA CYS A 18 -1.08 0.18 7.22
C CYS A 18 -2.22 -0.84 7.22
N GLU A 19 -2.01 -2.04 7.79
CA GLU A 19 -3.04 -3.06 7.90
C GLU A 19 -4.18 -2.61 8.82
N LEU A 20 -3.85 -2.02 9.98
CA LEU A 20 -4.84 -1.44 10.89
C LEU A 20 -5.65 -0.32 10.21
N LEU A 21 -4.96 0.58 9.48
CA LEU A 21 -5.62 1.66 8.76
C LEU A 21 -6.50 1.14 7.60
N MET A 22 -6.08 0.06 6.93
CA MET A 22 -6.84 -0.60 5.87
C MET A 22 -8.14 -1.20 6.40
N GLU A 23 -8.09 -1.84 7.57
CA GLU A 23 -9.27 -2.38 8.25
C GLU A 23 -10.25 -1.26 8.61
N GLN A 24 -9.76 -0.17 9.22
CA GLN A 24 -10.58 1.00 9.56
C GLN A 24 -11.24 1.62 8.32
N LEU A 25 -10.48 1.84 7.24
CA LEU A 25 -11.01 2.40 6.00
C LEU A 25 -12.05 1.48 5.35
N SER A 26 -11.83 0.16 5.42
CA SER A 26 -12.78 -0.83 4.88
C SER A 26 -14.07 -0.86 5.68
N ALA A 27 -13.99 -0.78 7.01
CA ALA A 27 -15.15 -0.67 7.89
C ALA A 27 -15.95 0.63 7.63
N ASP A 28 -15.26 1.76 7.46
CA ASP A 28 -15.90 3.04 7.16
C ASP A 28 -16.56 3.05 5.76
N CYS A 29 -15.90 2.47 4.74
CA CYS A 29 -16.48 2.24 3.42
C CYS A 29 -17.78 1.44 3.49
N ASN A 30 -17.74 0.30 4.18
CA ASN A 30 -18.90 -0.58 4.34
C ASN A 30 -20.04 0.18 5.03
N ARG A 31 -19.76 0.87 6.13
CA ARG A 31 -20.76 1.65 6.86
C ARG A 31 -21.45 2.71 5.99
N VAL A 32 -20.70 3.47 5.18
CA VAL A 32 -21.30 4.49 4.31
C VAL A 32 -22.08 3.84 3.17
N ARG A 33 -21.57 2.75 2.59
CA ARG A 33 -22.28 2.00 1.55
C ARG A 33 -23.61 1.45 2.08
N ASP A 34 -23.60 0.82 3.25
CA ASP A 34 -24.80 0.24 3.86
C ASP A 34 -25.86 1.32 4.13
N GLN A 35 -25.44 2.52 4.56
CA GLN A 35 -26.36 3.67 4.71
C GLN A 35 -26.99 4.10 3.39
N ILE A 36 -26.19 4.17 2.31
CA ILE A 36 -26.68 4.50 0.96
C ILE A 36 -27.65 3.42 0.47
N GLU A 37 -27.31 2.15 0.66
CA GLU A 37 -28.14 1.01 0.25
C GLU A 37 -29.45 0.95 1.03
N ALA A 38 -29.41 1.13 2.35
CA ALA A 38 -30.59 1.22 3.20
C ALA A 38 -31.52 2.38 2.78
N SER A 39 -30.94 3.53 2.44
CA SER A 39 -31.70 4.66 1.90
C SER A 39 -32.37 4.33 0.57
N LYS A 40 -31.67 3.67 -0.35
CA LYS A 40 -32.24 3.23 -1.64
C LYS A 40 -33.33 2.19 -1.44
N ALA A 41 -33.16 1.27 -0.49
CA ALA A 41 -34.18 0.27 -0.15
C ALA A 41 -35.44 0.94 0.40
N ARG A 42 -35.30 1.92 1.31
CA ARG A 42 -36.42 2.71 1.84
C ARG A 42 -37.16 3.47 0.74
N GLN A 43 -36.44 4.05 -0.21
CA GLN A 43 -37.03 4.71 -1.37
C GLN A 43 -37.88 3.73 -2.18
N LYS A 44 -37.35 2.54 -2.49
CA LYS A 44 -38.11 1.51 -3.23
C LYS A 44 -39.38 1.07 -2.50
N GLN A 45 -39.34 0.95 -1.18
CA GLN A 45 -40.47 0.50 -0.36
C GLN A 45 -41.53 1.59 -0.16
N THR A 46 -41.12 2.85 0.01
CA THR A 46 -42.02 3.93 0.46
C THR A 46 -42.28 5.00 -0.60
N GLY A 47 -41.56 4.96 -1.72
CA GLY A 47 -41.54 6.02 -2.74
C GLY A 47 -40.85 7.31 -2.31
N LYS A 48 -40.43 7.44 -1.03
CA LYS A 48 -39.83 8.65 -0.49
C LYS A 48 -38.32 8.66 -0.70
N TYR A 49 -37.84 9.68 -1.41
CA TYR A 49 -36.41 9.93 -1.58
C TYR A 49 -35.78 10.39 -0.27
N ALA A 50 -34.51 10.01 -0.06
CA ALA A 50 -33.71 10.65 0.95
C ALA A 50 -33.31 12.06 0.53
N ASP A 51 -32.88 12.85 1.50
CA ASP A 51 -32.37 14.19 1.26
C ASP A 51 -31.23 14.17 0.22
N ALA A 52 -31.36 15.02 -0.79
CA ALA A 52 -30.45 15.05 -1.93
C ALA A 52 -29.04 15.48 -1.50
N GLN A 53 -28.93 16.44 -0.58
CA GLN A 53 -27.63 16.89 -0.08
C GLN A 53 -26.93 15.78 0.71
N TRP A 54 -27.66 15.07 1.56
CA TRP A 54 -27.16 13.90 2.27
C TRP A 54 -26.65 12.82 1.31
N PHE A 55 -27.41 12.49 0.27
CA PHE A 55 -27.01 11.45 -0.70
C PHE A 55 -25.74 11.83 -1.46
N GLN A 56 -25.62 13.10 -1.87
CA GLN A 56 -24.41 13.62 -2.51
C GLN A 56 -23.19 13.61 -1.57
N ARG A 57 -23.39 13.98 -0.30
CA ARG A 57 -22.35 13.91 0.73
C ARG A 57 -21.89 12.48 0.99
N ALA A 58 -22.82 11.55 1.17
CA ALA A 58 -22.52 10.14 1.42
C ALA A 58 -21.79 9.52 0.22
N SER A 59 -22.26 9.77 -1.00
CA SER A 59 -21.62 9.29 -2.23
C SER A 59 -20.22 9.85 -2.40
N SER A 60 -20.01 11.13 -2.08
CA SER A 60 -18.69 11.76 -2.12
C SER A 60 -17.75 11.19 -1.06
N ALA A 61 -18.23 11.02 0.17
CA ALA A 61 -17.46 10.38 1.25
C ALA A 61 -17.00 8.96 0.85
N LEU A 62 -17.90 8.15 0.26
CA LEU A 62 -17.55 6.81 -0.21
C LEU A 62 -16.46 6.83 -1.30
N ARG A 63 -16.52 7.79 -2.23
CA ARG A 63 -15.47 7.97 -3.25
C ARG A 63 -14.12 8.31 -2.64
N TRP A 64 -14.09 9.22 -1.66
CA TRP A 64 -12.85 9.60 -0.98
C TRP A 64 -12.25 8.42 -0.20
N LEU A 65 -13.07 7.72 0.59
CA LEU A 65 -12.64 6.52 1.34
C LEU A 65 -12.10 5.42 0.41
N SER A 66 -12.77 5.19 -0.72
CA SER A 66 -12.32 4.20 -1.72
C SER A 66 -10.98 4.59 -2.34
N ARG A 67 -10.77 5.88 -2.63
CA ARG A 67 -9.51 6.40 -3.15
C ARG A 67 -8.38 6.27 -2.13
N ASP A 68 -8.64 6.59 -0.88
CA ASP A 68 -7.65 6.49 0.19
C ASP A 68 -7.25 5.04 0.44
N ARG A 69 -8.21 4.10 0.36
CA ARG A 69 -7.96 2.66 0.39
C ARG A 69 -7.03 2.21 -0.73
N GLN A 70 -7.28 2.68 -1.96
CA GLN A 70 -6.41 2.35 -3.10
C GLN A 70 -4.99 2.90 -2.92
N ARG A 71 -4.87 4.13 -2.41
CA ARG A 71 -3.56 4.74 -2.13
C ARG A 71 -2.80 3.95 -1.07
N LEU A 72 -3.48 3.55 0.01
CA LEU A 72 -2.89 2.75 1.08
C LEU A 72 -2.44 1.37 0.56
N GLN A 73 -3.24 0.73 -0.29
CA GLN A 73 -2.86 -0.56 -0.91
C GLN A 73 -1.57 -0.44 -1.75
N ASN A 74 -1.45 0.63 -2.53
CA ASN A 74 -0.25 0.89 -3.33
C ASN A 74 0.98 1.15 -2.43
N HIS A 75 0.79 1.91 -1.34
CA HIS A 75 1.82 2.18 -0.34
C HIS A 75 2.30 0.89 0.35
N MET A 76 1.38 0.03 0.78
CA MET A 76 1.71 -1.29 1.35
C MET A 76 2.53 -2.14 0.39
N ALA A 77 2.18 -2.15 -0.91
CA ALA A 77 2.96 -2.87 -1.91
C ALA A 77 4.37 -2.30 -2.08
N GLN A 78 4.55 -0.98 -1.95
CA GLN A 78 5.87 -0.35 -1.98
C GLN A 78 6.71 -0.73 -0.75
N LEU A 79 6.12 -0.66 0.45
CA LEU A 79 6.79 -1.06 1.69
C LEU A 79 7.27 -2.52 1.64
N ARG A 80 6.40 -3.46 1.24
CA ARG A 80 6.76 -4.90 1.12
C ARG A 80 7.89 -5.15 0.12
N ARG A 81 7.93 -4.38 -0.97
CA ARG A 81 9.03 -4.45 -1.95
C ARG A 81 10.33 -3.91 -1.36
N GLY A 82 10.27 -2.79 -0.64
CA GLY A 82 11.43 -2.21 0.06
C GLY A 82 12.02 -3.17 1.09
N GLU A 83 11.17 -3.81 1.90
CA GLU A 83 11.59 -4.83 2.87
C GLU A 83 12.25 -6.04 2.19
N SER A 84 11.63 -6.55 1.13
CA SER A 84 12.19 -7.68 0.35
C SER A 84 13.56 -7.34 -0.26
N GLN A 85 13.71 -6.13 -0.81
CA GLN A 85 14.98 -5.66 -1.37
C GLN A 85 16.04 -5.51 -0.29
N ALA A 86 15.69 -4.93 0.87
CA ALA A 86 16.61 -4.81 1.99
C ALA A 86 17.09 -6.18 2.51
N VAL A 87 16.19 -7.17 2.57
CA VAL A 87 16.54 -8.55 2.95
C VAL A 87 17.49 -9.18 1.92
N ALA A 88 17.20 -9.02 0.63
CA ALA A 88 18.07 -9.51 -0.45
C ALA A 88 19.47 -8.87 -0.38
N GLN A 89 19.55 -7.54 -0.26
CA GLN A 89 20.81 -6.81 -0.12
C GLN A 89 21.61 -7.25 1.11
N ARG A 90 20.93 -7.46 2.25
CA ARG A 90 21.57 -7.97 3.47
C ARG A 90 22.12 -9.38 3.27
N ARG A 91 21.33 -10.27 2.65
CA ARG A 91 21.76 -11.63 2.34
C ARG A 91 22.97 -11.64 1.41
N ASP A 92 22.94 -10.85 0.35
CA ASP A 92 24.03 -10.77 -0.63
C ASP A 92 25.30 -10.19 0.01
N SER A 93 25.17 -9.19 0.88
CA SER A 93 26.29 -8.65 1.66
C SER A 93 26.94 -9.70 2.57
N LEU A 94 26.12 -10.51 3.26
CA LEU A 94 26.60 -11.60 4.11
C LEU A 94 27.26 -12.72 3.28
N LEU A 95 26.70 -13.06 2.12
CA LEU A 95 27.26 -14.04 1.21
C LEU A 95 28.63 -13.57 0.68
N ILE A 96 28.75 -12.31 0.27
CA ILE A 96 30.02 -11.73 -0.19
C ILE A 96 31.06 -11.76 0.94
N ALA A 97 30.69 -11.41 2.16
CA ALA A 97 31.58 -11.48 3.31
C ALA A 97 32.07 -12.92 3.57
N ALA A 98 31.15 -13.89 3.58
CA ALA A 98 31.50 -15.30 3.76
C ALA A 98 32.40 -15.83 2.63
N LEU A 99 32.14 -15.47 1.37
CA LEU A 99 32.97 -15.86 0.24
C LEU A 99 34.39 -15.28 0.35
N ARG A 100 34.53 -14.03 0.77
CA ARG A 100 35.84 -13.39 0.99
C ARG A 100 36.71 -14.14 2.00
N GLU A 101 36.10 -14.78 3.00
CA GLU A 101 36.84 -15.56 4.01
C GLU A 101 37.27 -16.94 3.49
N GLN A 102 36.60 -17.47 2.46
CA GLN A 102 36.81 -18.84 1.97
C GLN A 102 37.73 -18.92 0.75
N VAL A 103 37.85 -17.83 -0.02
CA VAL A 103 38.64 -17.82 -1.26
C VAL A 103 39.87 -16.93 -1.11
N SER A 104 40.89 -17.17 -1.93
CA SER A 104 42.05 -16.28 -1.95
C SER A 104 41.68 -14.89 -2.48
N PRO A 105 42.40 -13.83 -2.09
CA PRO A 105 42.14 -12.47 -2.56
C PRO A 105 42.14 -12.35 -4.10
N GLU A 106 43.01 -13.10 -4.78
CA GLU A 106 43.14 -13.10 -6.24
C GLU A 106 41.90 -13.69 -6.92
N VAL A 107 41.39 -14.80 -6.38
CA VAL A 107 40.15 -15.43 -6.89
C VAL A 107 38.96 -14.52 -6.65
N PHE A 108 38.86 -13.91 -5.46
CA PHE A 108 37.79 -12.97 -5.16
C PHE A 108 37.80 -11.77 -6.11
N GLN A 109 38.98 -11.18 -6.35
CA GLN A 109 39.13 -10.03 -7.24
C GLN A 109 38.77 -10.37 -8.70
N ALA A 110 39.20 -11.54 -9.20
CA ALA A 110 38.82 -12.02 -10.52
C ALA A 110 37.29 -12.16 -10.69
N CYS A 111 36.58 -12.66 -9.65
CA CYS A 111 35.12 -12.73 -9.66
C CYS A 111 34.46 -11.33 -9.68
N VAL A 112 35.01 -10.35 -8.94
CA VAL A 112 34.51 -8.97 -8.95
C VAL A 112 34.69 -8.32 -10.32
N ASP A 113 35.84 -8.53 -10.95
CA ASP A 113 36.12 -7.97 -12.28
C ASP A 113 35.22 -8.59 -13.35
N LEU A 114 34.94 -9.90 -13.26
CA LEU A 114 33.95 -10.57 -14.11
C LEU A 114 32.54 -10.00 -13.91
N ALA A 115 32.11 -9.79 -12.68
CA ALA A 115 30.79 -9.21 -12.39
C ALA A 115 30.65 -7.77 -12.94
N ARG A 116 31.70 -6.95 -12.82
CA ARG A 116 31.73 -5.58 -13.38
C ARG A 116 31.64 -5.56 -14.90
N GLN A 117 32.28 -6.51 -15.57
CA GLN A 117 32.18 -6.64 -17.03
C GLN A 117 30.76 -6.99 -17.48
N GLN A 118 30.03 -7.77 -16.69
CA GLN A 118 28.64 -8.13 -16.98
C GLN A 118 27.67 -6.97 -16.69
N ASP A 119 27.91 -6.19 -15.63
CA ASP A 119 27.10 -5.03 -15.28
C ASP A 119 27.31 -3.84 -16.24
N GLY A 120 28.51 -3.72 -16.82
CA GLY A 120 28.88 -2.71 -17.82
C GLY A 120 28.60 -3.06 -19.29
N GLY A 121 27.91 -4.18 -19.58
CA GLY A 121 27.66 -4.69 -20.93
C GLY A 121 26.42 -4.12 -21.66
N GLY A 122 25.90 -2.98 -21.21
CA GLY A 122 24.78 -2.27 -21.84
C GLY A 122 25.22 -0.90 -22.38
N VAL A 123 25.83 -0.89 -23.57
CA VAL A 123 25.87 0.27 -24.48
C VAL A 123 24.97 -0.02 -25.66
#